data_AF-A0A2G9XJN9-F1
#
_entry.id   AF-A0A2G9XJN9-F1
#
_cell.length_a   1.000
_cell.length_b   1.000
_cell.length_c   1.000
_cell.angle_alpha   90.00
_cell.angle_beta   90.00
_cell.angle_gamma   90.00
#
_symmetry.space_group_name_H-M   'P 1'
#
loop_
_entity.id
_entity.type
_entity.pdbx_description
1 polymer ?
#
loop_
_entity_poly.entity_id
_entity_poly.type
_entity_poly.pdbx_seq_one_letter_code
_entity_poly.pdbx_strand_id
1 'polypeptide(L)'
;MAKRNGKRYTAQLKFQVVQEMLKSEKEVGQIARAYGVHPVTLGAWKKEFMERGAEVFGGGETVRGYEQRIRELERLVGQKEVEIALFKNFLAEN
;
A
#
# COMPACT_ATOMS: atom_id res chain seq x y z
N MET A 1 -18.92 22.52 2.27
CA MET A 1 -19.11 21.49 1.22
C MET A 1 -19.16 20.12 1.89
N ALA A 2 -20.25 19.37 1.75
CA ALA A 2 -20.42 18.08 2.43
C ALA A 2 -19.46 17.03 1.86
N LYS A 3 -18.72 16.35 2.75
CA LYS A 3 -17.77 15.28 2.41
C LYS A 3 -18.58 14.09 1.85
N ARG A 4 -18.49 13.84 0.54
CA ARG A 4 -19.07 12.63 -0.08
C ARG A 4 -18.35 11.41 0.49
N ASN A 5 -18.95 10.79 1.52
CA ASN A 5 -18.49 9.51 2.05
C ASN A 5 -18.78 8.43 1.00
N GLY A 6 -17.82 8.19 0.12
CA GLY A 6 -17.88 7.10 -0.85
C GLY A 6 -17.95 5.74 -0.14
N LYS A 7 -18.75 4.82 -0.67
CA LYS A 7 -18.82 3.43 -0.19
C LYS A 7 -17.42 2.82 -0.25
N ARG A 8 -16.92 2.30 0.88
CA ARG A 8 -15.60 1.64 0.96
C ARG A 8 -15.77 0.17 0.60
N TYR A 9 -14.88 -0.33 -0.24
CA TYR A 9 -14.83 -1.73 -0.67
C TYR A 9 -13.52 -2.35 -0.24
N THR A 10 -13.56 -3.62 0.19
CA THR A 10 -12.36 -4.35 0.61
C THR A 10 -11.47 -4.66 -0.60
N ALA A 11 -10.16 -4.79 -0.38
CA ALA A 11 -9.22 -5.17 -1.43
C ALA A 11 -9.58 -6.52 -2.06
N GLN A 12 -10.03 -7.47 -1.23
CA GLN A 12 -10.51 -8.79 -1.67
C GLN A 12 -11.67 -8.67 -2.67
N LEU A 13 -12.69 -7.87 -2.34
CA LEU A 13 -13.84 -7.69 -3.20
C LEU A 13 -13.45 -7.01 -4.52
N LYS A 14 -12.61 -5.96 -4.46
CA LYS A 14 -12.10 -5.31 -5.68
C LYS A 14 -11.40 -6.31 -6.60
N PHE A 15 -10.51 -7.14 -6.03
CA PHE A 15 -9.76 -8.14 -6.79
C PHE A 15 -10.68 -9.20 -7.41
N GLN A 16 -11.64 -9.73 -6.64
CA GLN A 16 -12.62 -10.70 -7.14
C GLN A 16 -13.41 -10.16 -8.33
N VAL A 17 -13.90 -8.92 -8.23
CA VAL A 17 -14.69 -8.30 -9.30
C VAL A 17 -13.83 -8.05 -10.54
N VAL A 18 -12.62 -7.50 -10.38
CA VAL A 18 -11.70 -7.32 -11.52
C VAL A 18 -11.36 -8.66 -12.17
N GLN A 19 -11.15 -9.71 -11.38
CA GLN A 19 -10.91 -11.05 -11.92
C GLN A 19 -12.09 -11.54 -12.77
N GLU A 20 -13.35 -11.37 -12.32
CA GLU A 20 -14.53 -11.73 -13.12
C GLU A 20 -14.64 -10.89 -14.39
N MET A 21 -14.31 -9.60 -14.33
CA MET A 21 -14.28 -8.71 -15.51
C MET A 21 -13.19 -9.08 -16.53
N LEU A 22 -12.17 -9.83 -16.13
CA LEU A 22 -11.09 -10.29 -17.00
C LEU A 22 -11.35 -11.70 -17.54
N LYS A 23 -12.04 -12.56 -16.78
CA LYS A 23 -12.27 -13.97 -17.11
C LYS A 23 -13.62 -14.26 -17.77
N SER A 24 -14.63 -13.43 -17.53
CA SER A 24 -15.97 -13.69 -18.05
C SER A 24 -16.25 -12.91 -19.33
N GLU A 25 -17.12 -13.48 -20.18
CA GLU A 25 -17.71 -12.79 -21.34
C GLU A 25 -18.87 -11.86 -20.94
N LYS A 26 -19.17 -11.74 -19.64
CA LYS A 26 -20.25 -10.89 -19.15
C LYS A 26 -19.92 -9.43 -19.39
N GLU A 27 -20.93 -8.67 -19.75
CA GLU A 27 -20.80 -7.22 -19.90
C GLU A 27 -20.55 -6.56 -18.53
N VAL A 28 -19.79 -5.47 -18.50
CA VAL A 28 -19.49 -4.70 -17.26
C VAL A 28 -20.78 -4.30 -16.53
N GLY A 29 -21.85 -3.98 -17.25
CA GLY A 29 -23.16 -3.66 -16.67
C GLY A 29 -23.81 -4.84 -15.92
N GLN A 30 -23.61 -6.07 -16.37
CA GLN A 30 -24.11 -7.27 -15.68
C GLN A 30 -23.32 -7.53 -14.38
N ILE A 31 -21.99 -7.40 -14.44
CA ILE A 31 -21.10 -7.56 -13.28
C ILE A 31 -21.39 -6.46 -12.24
N ALA A 32 -21.54 -5.21 -12.69
CA ALA A 32 -21.94 -4.08 -11.85
C ALA A 32 -23.22 -4.36 -11.04
N ARG A 33 -24.25 -4.90 -11.70
CA ARG A 33 -25.50 -5.29 -11.04
C ARG A 33 -25.31 -6.43 -10.05
N ALA A 34 -24.56 -7.47 -10.43
CA ALA A 34 -24.32 -8.64 -9.59
C ALA A 34 -23.63 -8.29 -8.25
N TYR A 35 -22.67 -7.35 -8.28
CA TYR A 35 -21.94 -6.93 -7.09
C TYR A 35 -22.48 -5.65 -6.43
N GLY A 36 -23.53 -5.04 -6.99
CA GLY A 36 -24.08 -3.77 -6.50
C GLY A 36 -23.08 -2.61 -6.54
N VAL A 37 -22.22 -2.58 -7.57
CA VAL A 37 -21.17 -1.58 -7.76
C VAL A 37 -21.42 -0.84 -9.08
N HIS A 38 -21.24 0.47 -9.09
CA HIS A 38 -21.44 1.27 -10.31
C HIS A 38 -20.42 0.90 -11.41
N PRO A 39 -20.82 0.79 -12.70
CA PRO A 39 -19.91 0.41 -13.79
C PRO A 39 -18.63 1.25 -13.89
N VAL A 40 -18.75 2.57 -13.66
CA VAL A 40 -17.59 3.50 -13.64
C VAL A 40 -16.58 3.12 -12.55
N THR A 41 -17.06 2.72 -11.37
CA THR A 41 -16.20 2.27 -10.27
C THR A 41 -15.47 0.98 -10.63
N LEU A 42 -16.14 0.06 -11.32
CA LEU A 42 -15.52 -1.17 -11.83
C LEU A 42 -14.44 -0.88 -12.88
N GLY A 43 -14.71 0.03 -13.81
CA GLY A 43 -13.73 0.50 -14.78
C GLY A 43 -12.48 1.08 -14.13
N ALA A 44 -12.67 1.89 -13.07
CA ALA A 44 -11.56 2.45 -12.30
C ALA A 44 -10.72 1.35 -11.61
N TRP A 45 -11.34 0.32 -11.02
CA TRP A 45 -10.61 -0.79 -10.40
C TRP A 45 -9.86 -1.64 -11.42
N LYS A 46 -10.46 -1.92 -12.58
CA LYS A 46 -9.78 -2.63 -13.65
C LYS A 46 -8.54 -1.86 -14.10
N LYS A 47 -8.66 -0.54 -14.29
CA LYS A 47 -7.52 0.33 -14.63
C LYS A 47 -6.43 0.29 -13.54
N GLU A 48 -6.81 0.50 -12.29
CA GLU A 48 -5.90 0.44 -11.14
C GLU A 48 -5.14 -0.89 -11.08
N PHE A 49 -5.84 -2.01 -11.30
CA PHE A 49 -5.24 -3.34 -11.32
C PHE A 49 -4.31 -3.56 -12.51
N MET A 50 -4.63 -3.06 -13.70
CA MET A 50 -3.75 -3.19 -14.86
C MET A 50 -2.47 -2.35 -14.73
N GLU A 51 -2.55 -1.17 -14.11
CA GLU A 51 -1.41 -0.27 -13.90
C GLU A 51 -0.50 -0.77 -12.78
N ARG A 52 -1.08 -1.20 -11.66
CA ARG A 52 -0.33 -1.54 -10.43
C ARG A 52 -0.21 -3.03 -10.17
N GLY A 53 -0.86 -3.88 -10.99
CA GLY A 53 -0.86 -5.33 -10.79
C GLY A 53 0.54 -5.95 -10.84
N ALA A 54 1.44 -5.39 -11.65
CA ALA A 54 2.84 -5.82 -11.69
C ALA A 54 3.58 -5.56 -10.36
N GLU A 55 3.23 -4.48 -9.64
CA GLU A 55 3.82 -4.14 -8.33
C GLU A 55 3.53 -5.22 -7.29
N VAL A 56 2.42 -5.97 -7.43
CA VAL A 56 2.08 -7.08 -6.52
C VAL A 56 3.16 -8.18 -6.58
N PHE A 57 3.76 -8.39 -7.75
CA PHE A 57 4.82 -9.38 -7.94
C PHE A 57 6.23 -8.81 -7.66
N GLY A 58 6.42 -7.47 -7.76
CA GLY A 58 7.72 -6.81 -7.54
C GLY A 58 7.92 -6.17 -6.16
N GLY A 59 6.87 -5.95 -5.37
CA GLY A 59 6.92 -5.12 -4.16
C GLY A 59 7.55 -5.78 -2.93
N GLY A 60 7.59 -7.10 -2.88
CA GLY A 60 8.10 -7.83 -1.70
C GLY A 60 9.61 -7.65 -1.47
N GLU A 61 10.40 -7.48 -2.52
CA GLU A 61 11.86 -7.25 -2.39
C GLU A 61 12.17 -5.80 -2.05
N THR A 62 11.47 -4.85 -2.68
CA THR A 62 11.64 -3.42 -2.38
C THR A 62 11.24 -3.09 -0.94
N VAL A 63 10.11 -3.63 -0.45
CA VAL A 63 9.69 -3.46 0.96
C VAL A 63 10.70 -4.07 1.91
N ARG A 64 11.18 -5.30 1.65
CA ARG A 64 12.24 -5.93 2.46
C ARG A 64 13.54 -5.12 2.46
N GLY A 65 13.90 -4.54 1.32
CA GLY A 65 15.06 -3.63 1.19
C GLY A 65 14.90 -2.37 2.03
N TYR A 66 13.72 -1.75 2.02
CA TYR A 66 13.42 -0.59 2.87
C TYR A 66 13.42 -0.96 4.36
N GLU A 67 12.81 -2.09 4.74
CA GLU A 67 12.84 -2.56 6.13
C GLU A 67 14.27 -2.82 6.62
N GLN A 68 15.13 -3.42 5.79
CA GLN A 68 16.53 -3.61 6.13
C GLN A 68 17.26 -2.27 6.31
N ARG A 69 17.00 -1.31 5.42
CA ARG A 69 17.60 0.02 5.53
C ARG A 69 17.13 0.78 6.77
N ILE A 70 15.85 0.67 7.12
CA ILE A 70 15.30 1.25 8.35
C ILE A 70 15.99 0.67 9.58
N ARG A 71 16.11 -0.65 9.68
CA ARG A 71 16.83 -1.30 10.80
C ARG A 71 18.27 -0.84 10.93
N GLU A 72 18.97 -0.67 9.81
CA GLU A 72 20.35 -0.18 9.80
C GLU A 72 20.44 1.27 10.30
N LEU A 73 19.51 2.14 9.86
CA LEU A 73 19.44 3.52 10.29
C LEU A 73 19.10 3.64 11.78
N GLU A 74 18.13 2.87 12.28
CA GLU A 74 17.78 2.83 13.70
C GLU A 74 18.98 2.41 14.56
N ARG A 75 19.75 1.41 14.13
CA ARG A 75 20.99 1.00 14.80
C ARG A 75 22.01 2.14 14.85
N LEU A 76 22.22 2.83 13.73
CA LEU A 76 23.15 3.96 13.65
C LEU A 76 22.72 5.13 14.54
N VAL A 77 21.42 5.43 14.61
CA VAL A 77 20.87 6.45 15.50
C VAL A 77 21.18 6.09 16.95
N GLY A 78 20.88 4.87 17.38
CA GLY A 78 21.17 4.43 18.75
C GLY A 78 22.66 4.49 19.10
N GLN A 79 23.55 4.13 18.17
CA GLN A 79 25.00 4.27 18.37
C GLN A 79 25.41 5.73 18.59
N LYS A 80 24.89 6.63 17.75
CA LYS A 80 25.16 8.07 17.87
C LYS A 80 24.60 8.66 19.15
N GLU A 81 23.44 8.22 19.63
CA GLU A 81 22.88 8.66 20.91
C GLU A 81 23.79 8.28 22.08
N VAL A 82 24.34 7.06 22.08
CA VAL A 82 25.32 6.62 23.08
C VAL A 82 26.60 7.45 23.02
N GLU A 83 27.17 7.65 21.82
CA GLU A 83 28.35 8.51 21.64
C GLU A 83 28.12 9.93 22.17
N ILE A 84 26.98 10.54 21.84
CA ILE A 84 26.60 11.87 22.31
C ILE A 84 26.48 11.90 23.84
N ALA A 85 25.87 10.87 24.45
CA ALA A 85 25.73 10.79 25.90
C ALA A 85 27.11 10.70 26.59
N LEU A 86 28.03 9.89 26.05
CA LEU A 86 29.40 9.78 26.55
C LEU A 86 30.15 11.11 26.44
N PHE A 87 30.07 11.80 25.29
CA PHE A 87 30.71 13.10 25.13
C PHE A 87 30.14 14.16 26.08
N LYS A 88 28.83 14.16 26.31
CA LYS A 88 28.20 15.06 27.28
C LYS A 88 28.69 14.81 28.71
N ASN A 89 28.79 13.55 29.13
CA ASN A 89 29.30 13.21 30.46
C ASN A 89 30.76 13.64 30.61
N PHE A 90 31.61 13.36 29.62
CA PHE A 90 33.02 13.75 29.65
C PHE A 90 33.22 15.28 29.76
N LEU A 91 32.39 16.06 29.05
CA LEU A 91 32.42 17.52 29.10
C LEU A 91 31.82 18.10 30.39
N ALA A 92 30.98 17.34 31.10
CA ALA A 92 30.40 17.78 32.38
C ALA A 92 31.32 17.48 33.57
N GLU A 93 32.29 16.57 33.41
CA GLU A 93 33.24 16.15 34.45
C GLU A 93 34.57 16.94 34.43
N ASN A 94 34.79 17.83 33.45
CA ASN A 94 35.93 18.76 33.36
C ASN A 94 35.48 20.22 33.50
#